data_AF-A0A7X8L7B0-F1
#
_entry.id   AF-A0A7X8L7B0-F1
#
_cell.length_a   1.000
_cell.length_b   1.000
_cell.length_c   1.000
_cell.angle_alpha   90.00
_cell.angle_beta   90.00
_cell.angle_gamma   90.00
#
_symmetry.space_group_name_H-M   'P 1'
#
loop_
_entity.id
_entity.type
_entity.pdbx_description
1 polymer ?
#
loop_
_entity_poly.entity_id
_entity_poly.type
_entity_poly.pdbx_seq_one_letter_code
_entity_poly.pdbx_strand_id
1 'polypeptide(L)'
;MQQNTAVLTEQEIMNDALSSEKQIISAYGTFLAESTCENLRSEMTKILNDKQQIQYEIFNAMQQKGWYNVKNANMNDVQTATQKFQTMQQNMQQ
;
A
#
# COMPACT_ATOMS: atom_id res chain seq x y z
N MET A 1 -32.84 -1.70 -30.17
CA MET A 1 -31.46 -1.41 -29.73
C MET A 1 -31.38 -1.74 -28.25
N GLN A 2 -30.75 -2.85 -27.88
CA GLN A 2 -30.48 -3.16 -26.46
C GLN A 2 -29.35 -2.26 -26.00
N GLN A 3 -29.63 -1.36 -25.06
CA GLN A 3 -28.60 -0.61 -24.35
C GLN A 3 -27.86 -1.59 -23.44
N ASN A 4 -26.65 -1.98 -23.88
CA ASN A 4 -25.74 -2.77 -23.07
C ASN A 4 -25.09 -1.81 -22.06
N THR A 5 -25.72 -1.62 -20.90
CA THR A 5 -25.09 -0.93 -19.78
C THR A 5 -23.91 -1.80 -19.34
N ALA A 6 -22.67 -1.39 -19.63
CA ALA A 6 -21.49 -2.09 -19.13
C ALA A 6 -21.46 -1.97 -17.61
N VAL A 7 -21.96 -3.00 -16.93
CA VAL A 7 -21.89 -3.12 -15.47
C VAL A 7 -20.53 -3.73 -15.15
N LEU A 8 -19.67 -2.97 -14.49
CA LEU A 8 -18.40 -3.49 -13.98
C LEU A 8 -18.67 -4.64 -13.00
N THR A 9 -17.83 -5.67 -13.06
CA THR A 9 -17.84 -6.73 -12.07
C THR A 9 -17.39 -6.21 -10.70
N GLU A 10 -17.79 -6.91 -9.63
CA GLU A 10 -17.33 -6.58 -8.27
C GLU A 10 -15.79 -6.59 -8.18
N GLN A 11 -15.13 -7.53 -8.88
CA GLN A 11 -13.68 -7.61 -8.92
C GLN A 11 -13.05 -6.40 -9.63
N GLU A 12 -13.63 -5.91 -10.73
CA GLU A 12 -13.16 -4.70 -11.42
C GLU A 12 -13.33 -3.45 -10.54
N ILE A 13 -14.47 -3.32 -9.86
CA ILE A 13 -14.73 -2.23 -8.92
C ILE A 13 -13.71 -2.24 -7.77
N MET A 14 -13.43 -3.42 -7.20
CA MET A 14 -12.44 -3.55 -6.12
C MET A 14 -11.02 -3.28 -6.59
N ASN A 15 -10.66 -3.64 -7.83
CA ASN A 15 -9.37 -3.29 -8.41
C ASN A 15 -9.21 -1.78 -8.64
N ASP A 16 -10.26 -1.11 -9.11
CA ASP A 16 -10.28 0.34 -9.28
C ASP A 16 -10.14 1.07 -7.94
N ALA A 17 -10.90 0.62 -6.93
CA ALA A 17 -10.80 1.14 -5.57
C ALA A 17 -9.39 0.94 -4.97
N LEU A 18 -8.82 -0.26 -5.12
CA LEU A 18 -7.46 -0.55 -4.65
C LEU A 18 -6.41 0.31 -5.35
N SER A 19 -6.57 0.55 -6.65
CA SER A 19 -5.65 1.39 -7.43
C SER A 19 -5.75 2.86 -7.05
N SER A 20 -6.96 3.34 -6.80
CA SER A 20 -7.22 4.70 -6.32
C SER A 20 -6.58 4.95 -4.97
N GLU A 21 -6.74 4.03 -4.02
CA GLU A 21 -6.13 4.16 -2.69
C GLU A 21 -4.59 4.15 -2.75
N LYS A 22 -3.99 3.31 -3.61
CA LYS A 22 -2.53 3.33 -3.85
C LYS A 22 -2.04 4.68 -4.36
N GLN A 23 -2.77 5.28 -5.29
CA GLN A 23 -2.43 6.59 -5.84
C GLN A 23 -2.51 7.69 -4.78
N ILE A 24 -3.56 7.69 -3.95
CA ILE A 24 -3.74 8.65 -2.86
C ILE A 24 -2.60 8.51 -1.84
N ILE A 25 -2.31 7.29 -1.39
CA ILE A 25 -1.24 7.01 -0.42
C ILE A 25 0.12 7.50 -0.94
N SER A 26 0.43 7.25 -2.21
CA SER A 26 1.65 7.72 -2.85
C SER A 26 1.75 9.25 -2.83
N ALA A 27 0.69 9.94 -3.25
CA ALA A 27 0.65 11.41 -3.28
C ALA A 27 0.82 12.02 -1.87
N TYR A 28 0.11 11.48 -0.88
CA TYR A 28 0.24 11.93 0.51
C TYR A 28 1.63 11.66 1.09
N GLY A 29 2.27 10.54 0.72
CA GLY A 29 3.64 10.24 1.11
C GLY A 29 4.63 11.31 0.64
N THR A 30 4.54 11.73 -0.62
CA THR A 30 5.34 12.83 -1.18
C THR A 30 5.05 14.15 -0.47
N PHE A 31 3.78 14.54 -0.36
CA PHE A 31 3.41 15.82 0.26
C PHE A 31 3.80 15.90 1.73
N LEU A 32 3.69 14.79 2.48
CA LEU A 32 4.17 14.73 3.86
C LEU A 32 5.68 14.93 3.93
N ALA A 33 6.46 14.35 3.02
CA ALA A 33 7.91 14.53 3.01
C ALA A 33 8.31 15.99 2.76
N GLU A 34 7.54 16.71 1.94
CA GLU A 34 7.84 18.08 1.50
C GLU A 34 7.16 19.18 2.34
N SER A 35 6.29 18.81 3.28
CA SER A 35 5.52 19.78 4.08
C SER A 35 6.30 20.30 5.29
N THR A 36 6.41 21.63 5.36
CA THR A 36 7.15 22.36 6.42
C THR A 36 6.25 22.87 7.56
N CYS A 37 4.93 22.87 7.37
CA CYS A 37 3.96 23.26 8.40
C CYS A 37 3.54 22.06 9.25
N GLU A 38 3.83 22.07 10.55
CA GLU A 38 3.54 20.96 11.46
C GLU A 38 2.05 20.61 11.56
N ASN A 39 1.18 21.61 11.61
CA ASN A 39 -0.27 21.39 11.68
C ASN A 39 -0.77 20.69 10.42
N LEU A 40 -0.37 21.18 9.24
CA LEU A 40 -0.72 20.56 7.97
C LEU A 40 -0.16 19.12 7.88
N ARG A 41 1.08 18.92 8.32
CA ARG A 41 1.72 17.60 8.39
C ARG A 41 0.94 16.63 9.28
N SER A 42 0.45 17.09 10.43
CA SER A 42 -0.36 16.28 11.35
C SER A 42 -1.67 15.84 10.68
N GLU A 43 -2.40 16.77 10.05
CA GLU A 43 -3.65 16.44 9.36
C GLU A 43 -3.45 15.50 8.18
N MET A 44 -2.42 15.72 7.36
CA MET A 44 -2.10 14.82 6.25
C MET A 44 -1.68 13.43 6.73
N THR A 45 -1.02 13.33 7.90
CA THR A 45 -0.65 12.04 8.50
C THR A 45 -1.88 11.27 8.94
N LYS A 46 -2.88 11.93 9.54
CA LYS A 46 -4.16 11.31 9.89
C LYS A 46 -4.86 10.76 8.64
N ILE A 47 -4.96 11.58 7.59
CA ILE A 47 -5.58 11.17 6.33
C ILE A 47 -4.83 9.99 5.72
N LEU A 48 -3.49 10.02 5.70
CA LEU A 48 -2.69 8.93 5.17
C LEU A 48 -2.94 7.61 5.93
N ASN A 49 -2.99 7.66 7.26
CA ASN A 49 -3.28 6.48 8.08
C ASN A 49 -4.68 5.91 7.79
N ASP A 50 -5.69 6.77 7.68
CA ASP A 50 -7.06 6.36 7.33
C ASP A 50 -7.09 5.69 5.95
N LYS A 51 -6.37 6.27 4.98
CA LYS A 51 -6.28 5.73 3.62
C LYS A 51 -5.55 4.39 3.56
N GLN A 52 -4.48 4.23 4.33
CA GLN A 52 -3.79 2.95 4.47
C GLN A 52 -4.70 1.88 5.08
N GLN A 53 -5.51 2.23 6.08
CA GLN A 53 -6.48 1.31 6.68
C GLN A 53 -7.54 0.87 5.66
N ILE A 54 -8.12 1.81 4.90
CA ILE A 54 -9.08 1.50 3.84
C ILE A 54 -8.46 0.58 2.77
N GLN A 55 -7.25 0.90 2.30
CA GLN A 55 -6.55 0.07 1.32
C GLN A 55 -6.33 -1.36 1.84
N TYR A 56 -5.99 -1.50 3.14
CA TYR A 56 -5.79 -2.79 3.78
C TYR A 56 -7.08 -3.62 3.85
N GLU A 57 -8.21 -2.98 4.16
CA GLU A 57 -9.52 -3.63 4.17
C GLU A 57 -9.93 -4.12 2.76
N ILE A 58 -9.74 -3.28 1.73
CA ILE A 58 -9.97 -3.65 0.33
C ILE A 58 -9.10 -4.85 -0.06
N PHE A 59 -7.80 -4.78 0.26
CA PHE A 59 -6.85 -5.86 -0.02
C PHE A 59 -7.26 -7.17 0.66
N ASN A 60 -7.62 -7.14 1.94
CA ASN A 60 -8.07 -8.32 2.68
C ASN A 60 -9.35 -8.91 2.07
N ALA A 61 -10.32 -8.07 1.71
CA ALA A 61 -11.56 -8.52 1.08
C ALA A 61 -11.28 -9.18 -0.28
N MET A 62 -10.38 -8.61 -1.10
CA MET A 62 -9.96 -9.21 -2.36
C MET A 62 -9.20 -10.53 -2.15
N GLN A 63 -8.35 -10.62 -1.13
CA GLN A 63 -7.63 -11.85 -0.80
C GLN A 63 -8.58 -12.97 -0.37
N GLN A 64 -9.56 -12.68 0.50
CA GLN A 64 -10.58 -13.63 0.95
C GLN A 64 -11.42 -14.18 -0.21
N LYS A 65 -11.67 -13.35 -1.24
CA LYS A 65 -12.37 -13.74 -2.46
C LYS A 65 -11.46 -14.41 -3.51
N GLY A 66 -10.16 -14.55 -3.25
CA GLY A 66 -9.18 -15.14 -4.17
C GLY A 66 -8.80 -14.25 -5.35
N TRP A 67 -9.14 -12.96 -5.30
CA TRP A 67 -8.87 -11.98 -6.37
C TRP A 67 -7.51 -11.33 -6.26
N TYR A 68 -6.83 -11.46 -5.11
CA TYR A 68 -5.50 -10.92 -4.90
C TYR A 68 -4.59 -11.96 -4.28
N ASN A 69 -3.75 -12.58 -5.11
CA ASN A 69 -2.81 -13.62 -4.68
C ASN A 69 -1.47 -13.00 -4.30
N VAL A 70 -1.16 -13.04 -3.02
CA VAL A 70 0.15 -12.68 -2.46
C VAL A 70 0.98 -13.93 -2.28
N LYS A 71 2.23 -13.90 -2.73
CA LYS A 71 3.22 -14.90 -2.39
C LYS A 71 4.01 -14.40 -1.19
N ASN A 72 4.05 -15.19 -0.12
CA ASN A 72 4.98 -14.92 0.96
C ASN A 72 6.41 -14.96 0.42
N ALA A 73 7.27 -14.07 0.92
CA ALA A 73 8.69 -14.14 0.62
C ALA A 73 9.27 -15.46 1.15
N ASN A 74 10.25 -16.01 0.43
CA ASN A 74 10.98 -17.18 0.90
C ASN A 74 11.73 -16.81 2.20
N MET A 75 11.56 -17.62 3.25
CA MET A 75 12.22 -17.37 4.54
C MET A 75 13.74 -17.32 4.44
N ASN A 76 14.34 -18.11 3.54
CA ASN A 76 15.79 -18.08 3.33
C ASN A 76 16.23 -16.71 2.78
N ASP A 77 15.49 -16.15 1.82
CA ASP A 77 15.79 -14.83 1.25
C ASP A 77 15.65 -13.74 2.32
N VAL A 78 14.65 -13.85 3.20
CA VAL A 78 14.46 -12.93 4.35
C VAL A 78 15.64 -13.02 5.33
N GLN A 79 16.10 -14.23 5.66
CA GLN A 79 17.24 -14.43 6.55
C GLN A 79 18.53 -13.89 5.93
N THR A 80 18.79 -14.19 4.65
CA THR A 80 19.96 -13.67 3.91
C THR A 80 19.96 -12.14 3.87
N ALA A 81 18.81 -11.52 3.60
CA ALA A 81 18.68 -10.06 3.62
C ALA A 81 18.97 -9.49 5.02
N THR A 82 18.41 -10.11 6.07
CA THR A 82 18.63 -9.70 7.46
C THR A 82 20.10 -9.75 7.84
N GLN A 83 20.79 -10.86 7.55
CA GLN A 83 22.23 -11.02 7.81
C GLN A 83 23.06 -9.97 7.07
N LYS A 84 22.76 -9.71 5.79
CA LYS A 84 23.45 -8.68 5.00
C LYS A 84 23.37 -7.30 5.66
N PHE A 85 22.18 -6.89 6.10
CA PHE A 85 21.99 -5.58 6.75
C PHE A 85 22.67 -5.50 8.12
N GLN A 86 22.68 -6.58 8.91
CA GLN A 86 23.42 -6.64 10.17
C GLN A 86 24.92 -6.42 9.95
N THR A 87 25.52 -7.11 8.98
CA THR A 87 26.93 -6.93 8.63
C THR A 87 27.22 -5.52 8.14
N MET A 88 26.35 -4.93 7.29
CA MET A 88 26.50 -3.55 6.84
C MET A 88 26.47 -2.56 8.00
N GLN A 89 25.56 -2.75 8.97
CA GLN A 89 25.46 -1.89 10.15
C GLN A 89 26.73 -1.95 11.00
N GLN A 90 27.30 -3.14 11.21
CA GLN A 90 28.56 -3.30 11.95
C GLN A 90 29.72 -2.59 11.26
N ASN A 91 29.79 -2.67 9.92
CA ASN A 91 30.84 -2.03 9.14
C ASN A 91 30.74 -0.49 9.12
N MET A 92 29.55 0.08 9.30
CA MET A 92 29.37 1.54 9.42
C MET A 92 29.73 2.10 10.80
N GLN A 93 29.89 1.25 11.81
CA GLN A 93 30.23 1.66 13.18
C GLN A 93 31.73 1.60 13.48
N GLN A 94 32.55 1.15 12.51
CA GLN A 94 34.02 1.13 12.56
C GLN A 94 34.59 2.32 11.78
#